data_AF-A0A7L4QEM3-F1
#
_entry.id   AF-A0A7L4QEM3-F1
#
_cell.length_a   1.000
_cell.length_b   1.000
_cell.length_c   1.000
_cell.angle_alpha   90.00
_cell.angle_beta   90.00
_cell.angle_gamma   90.00
#
_symmetry.space_group_name_H-M   'P 1'
#
loop_
_entity.id
_entity.type
_entity.pdbx_description
1 polymer ?
#
loop_
_entity_poly.entity_id
_entity_poly.type
_entity_poly.pdbx_seq_one_letter_code
_entity_poly.pdbx_strand_id
1 'polypeptide(L)'
;MEFNILICGVGGQGTILASYVLGNAALKEGHKVRLGEIHGMAQRGGSVVSHVRMGDEVYGSVIPQGKADIIIAFEPLEALRNISYLKKDGKVILNTERINPITVSLGESDYPPIDEILFNLSEKGKVYHFNATEIAKSVGNQVTMNMVMMG
;
A
#
# COMPACT_ATOMS: atom_id res chain seq x y z
N MET A 1 2.92 21.72 6.25
CA MET A 1 3.34 20.40 6.80
C MET A 1 3.16 19.35 5.70
N GLU A 2 4.04 18.36 5.62
CA GLU A 2 3.96 17.29 4.60
C GLU A 2 3.31 16.03 5.19
N PHE A 3 2.48 15.36 4.39
CA PHE A 3 1.86 14.08 4.68
C PHE A 3 2.15 13.09 3.55
N ASN A 4 2.70 11.93 3.91
CA ASN A 4 3.24 10.94 3.00
C ASN A 4 2.49 9.62 3.14
N ILE A 5 1.88 9.16 2.04
CA ILE A 5 1.18 7.87 1.96
C ILE A 5 1.91 7.00 0.95
N LEU A 6 2.35 5.82 1.39
CA LEU A 6 2.88 4.78 0.50
C LEU A 6 1.78 3.75 0.25
N ILE A 7 1.50 3.46 -1.01
CA ILE A 7 0.55 2.43 -1.41
C ILE A 7 1.35 1.29 -2.04
N CYS A 8 1.24 0.08 -1.51
CA CYS A 8 1.94 -1.08 -2.05
C CYS A 8 1.00 -2.24 -2.31
N GLY A 9 1.36 -3.07 -3.27
CA GLY A 9 0.60 -4.26 -3.63
C GLY A 9 1.20 -4.98 -4.83
N VAL A 10 0.41 -5.88 -5.39
CA VAL A 10 0.76 -6.68 -6.56
C VAL A 10 0.13 -6.08 -7.82
N GLY A 11 0.84 -6.18 -8.94
CA GLY A 11 0.37 -5.68 -10.24
C GLY A 11 -1.02 -6.22 -10.59
N GLY A 12 -1.94 -5.30 -10.90
CA GLY A 12 -3.35 -5.58 -11.18
C GLY A 12 -4.33 -5.15 -10.07
N GLN A 13 -3.85 -4.80 -8.88
CA GLN A 13 -4.72 -4.39 -7.76
C GLN A 13 -5.14 -2.91 -7.77
N GLY A 14 -4.71 -2.12 -8.75
CA GLY A 14 -5.13 -0.72 -8.91
C GLY A 14 -4.48 0.27 -7.92
N THR A 15 -3.25 0.00 -7.47
CA THR A 15 -2.45 0.90 -6.60
C THR A 15 -2.23 2.28 -7.23
N ILE A 16 -1.95 2.31 -8.53
CA ILE A 16 -1.78 3.54 -9.32
C ILE A 16 -3.08 4.36 -9.29
N LEU A 17 -4.23 3.74 -9.60
CA LEU A 17 -5.52 4.42 -9.56
C LEU A 17 -5.82 4.97 -8.16
N ALA A 18 -5.54 4.20 -7.11
CA ALA A 18 -5.72 4.65 -5.73
C ALA A 18 -4.86 5.89 -5.42
N SER A 19 -3.61 5.92 -5.90
CA SER A 19 -2.72 7.08 -5.73
C SER A 19 -3.27 8.33 -6.42
N TYR A 20 -3.82 8.18 -7.64
CA TYR A 20 -4.47 9.27 -8.37
C TYR A 20 -5.74 9.76 -7.67
N VAL A 21 -6.57 8.85 -7.13
CA VAL A 21 -7.79 9.23 -6.40
C VAL A 21 -7.44 10.05 -5.16
N LEU A 22 -6.50 9.58 -4.34
CA LEU A 22 -6.03 10.31 -3.15
C LEU A 22 -5.39 11.65 -3.51
N GLY A 23 -4.52 11.66 -4.54
CA GLY A 23 -3.87 12.88 -4.99
C GLY A 23 -4.87 13.92 -5.48
N ASN A 24 -5.87 13.52 -6.27
CA ASN A 24 -6.91 14.43 -6.73
C ASN A 24 -7.81 14.92 -5.59
N ALA A 25 -8.10 14.08 -4.59
CA ALA A 25 -8.82 14.52 -3.40
C ALA A 25 -8.02 15.59 -2.65
N ALA A 26 -6.73 15.37 -2.41
CA ALA A 26 -5.86 16.35 -1.74
C ALA A 26 -5.72 17.66 -2.54
N LEU A 27 -5.64 17.61 -3.88
CA LEU A 27 -5.65 18.80 -4.74
C LEU A 27 -6.95 19.61 -4.59
N LYS A 28 -8.10 18.93 -4.50
CA LYS A 28 -9.40 19.59 -4.30
C LYS A 28 -9.51 20.28 -2.94
N GLU A 29 -8.83 19.77 -1.92
CA GLU A 29 -8.70 20.39 -0.59
C GLU A 29 -7.63 21.50 -0.54
N GLY A 30 -6.99 21.84 -1.67
CA GLY A 30 -6.04 22.94 -1.77
C GLY A 30 -4.58 22.58 -1.42
N HIS A 31 -4.27 21.29 -1.24
CA HIS A 31 -2.88 20.85 -0.99
C HIS A 31 -2.09 20.72 -2.29
N LYS A 32 -0.79 20.99 -2.24
CA LYS A 32 0.14 20.58 -3.32
C LYS A 32 0.38 19.08 -3.22
N VAL A 33 0.46 18.40 -4.36
CA VAL A 33 0.64 16.94 -4.43
C VAL A 33 1.79 16.57 -5.35
N ARG A 34 2.58 15.58 -4.95
CA ARG A 34 3.56 14.89 -5.80
C ARG A 34 3.26 13.39 -5.76
N LEU A 35 3.11 12.82 -6.95
CA LEU A 35 2.96 11.39 -7.14
C LEU A 35 4.27 10.82 -7.69
N GLY A 36 4.69 9.68 -7.16
CA GLY A 36 5.82 8.90 -7.67
C GLY A 36 5.42 7.45 -7.80
N GLU A 37 5.81 6.80 -8.88
CA GLU A 37 5.50 5.39 -9.10
C GLU A 37 6.81 4.64 -9.30
N ILE A 38 6.97 3.56 -8.54
CA ILE A 38 8.06 2.60 -8.72
C ILE A 38 7.40 1.28 -9.05
N HIS A 39 7.48 0.88 -10.32
CA HIS A 39 7.05 -0.42 -10.78
C HIS A 39 8.27 -1.28 -11.11
N GLY A 40 8.23 -2.57 -10.75
CA GLY A 40 9.16 -3.53 -11.33
C GLY A 40 8.92 -3.69 -12.84
N MET A 41 9.84 -4.38 -13.52
CA MET A 41 9.66 -4.76 -14.94
C MET A 41 8.47 -5.71 -15.16
N ALA A 42 7.95 -6.33 -14.10
CA ALA A 42 6.81 -7.25 -14.15
C ALA A 42 5.48 -6.51 -13.93
N GLN A 43 4.70 -6.35 -14.99
CA GLN A 43 3.39 -5.66 -14.96
C GLN A 43 2.27 -6.47 -14.30
N ARG A 44 2.43 -7.79 -14.14
CA ARG A 44 1.48 -8.69 -13.47
C ARG A 44 2.21 -9.61 -12.50
N GLY A 45 1.71 -9.74 -11.28
CA GLY A 45 2.33 -10.55 -10.23
C GLY A 45 3.59 -9.94 -9.59
N GLY A 46 4.06 -8.79 -10.09
CA GLY A 46 5.19 -8.05 -9.52
C GLY A 46 4.76 -7.08 -8.41
N SER A 47 5.72 -6.72 -7.56
CA SER A 47 5.60 -5.65 -6.57
C SER A 47 5.39 -4.29 -7.27
N VAL A 48 4.42 -3.54 -6.80
CA VAL A 48 4.10 -2.18 -7.25
C VAL A 48 4.02 -1.26 -6.04
N VAL A 49 4.71 -0.13 -6.12
CA VAL A 49 4.71 0.90 -5.06
C VAL A 49 4.35 2.25 -5.65
N SER A 50 3.38 2.93 -5.05
CA SER A 50 2.99 4.29 -5.38
C SER A 50 3.23 5.19 -4.16
N HIS A 51 3.88 6.31 -4.39
CA HIS A 51 4.18 7.35 -3.42
C HIS A 51 3.21 8.51 -3.63
N VAL A 52 2.50 8.89 -2.58
CA VAL A 52 1.62 10.06 -2.55
C VAL A 52 2.14 11.01 -1.48
N ARG A 53 2.64 12.17 -1.89
CA ARG A 53 3.14 13.20 -0.98
C ARG A 53 2.27 14.44 -1.13
N MET A 54 1.72 14.95 -0.03
CA MET A 54 0.77 16.07 -0.04
C MET A 54 1.03 17.07 1.09
N GLY A 55 0.71 18.35 0.89
CA GLY A 55 0.89 19.40 1.90
C GLY A 55 1.02 20.81 1.31
N ASP A 56 1.39 21.79 2.12
CA ASP A 56 1.56 23.19 1.67
C ASP A 56 2.74 23.35 0.71
N GLU A 57 3.82 22.62 0.98
CA GLU A 57 5.01 22.52 0.13
C GLU A 57 5.52 21.08 0.13
N VAL A 58 5.67 20.51 -1.06
CA VAL A 58 6.08 19.12 -1.27
C VAL A 58 7.11 19.07 -2.39
N TYR A 59 8.29 18.54 -2.07
CA TYR A 59 9.44 18.46 -2.96
C TYR A 59 9.84 17.01 -3.23
N GLY A 60 9.98 16.66 -4.51
CA GLY A 60 10.27 15.30 -4.95
C GLY A 60 9.04 14.38 -4.92
N SER A 61 9.10 13.29 -5.68
CA SER A 61 7.99 12.34 -5.85
C SER A 61 8.12 11.07 -5.01
N VAL A 62 9.33 10.78 -4.49
CA VAL A 62 9.60 9.57 -3.70
C VAL A 62 9.63 9.90 -2.21
N ILE A 63 8.96 9.08 -1.40
CA ILE A 63 8.96 9.21 0.06
C ILE A 63 10.30 8.69 0.59
N PRO A 64 11.04 9.44 1.40
CA PRO A 64 12.25 8.90 2.04
C PRO A 64 11.92 7.78 3.04
N GLN A 65 12.88 6.87 3.30
CA GLN A 65 12.69 5.86 4.34
C GLN A 65 12.41 6.50 5.72
N GLY A 66 11.55 5.87 6.51
CA GLY A 66 11.11 6.40 7.81
C GLY A 66 10.27 7.68 7.75
N LYS A 67 9.66 8.02 6.60
CA LYS A 67 8.85 9.24 6.42
C LYS A 67 7.41 9.03 5.99
N ALA A 68 6.98 7.80 5.70
CA ALA A 68 5.59 7.51 5.38
C ALA A 68 4.74 7.58 6.66
N ASP A 69 3.73 8.46 6.66
CA ASP A 69 2.74 8.58 7.72
C ASP A 69 1.79 7.38 7.72
N ILE A 70 1.42 6.91 6.52
CA ILE A 70 0.56 5.76 6.30
C ILE A 70 1.17 4.86 5.22
N ILE A 71 1.16 3.55 5.46
CA ILE A 71 1.28 2.54 4.41
C ILE A 71 -0.10 1.92 4.18
N ILE A 72 -0.60 2.00 2.95
CA ILE A 72 -1.79 1.27 2.52
C ILE A 72 -1.33 0.07 1.69
N ALA A 73 -1.44 -1.12 2.26
CA ALA A 73 -0.98 -2.36 1.66
C ALA A 73 -2.17 -3.20 1.17
N PHE A 74 -2.20 -3.44 -0.14
CA PHE A 74 -3.23 -4.26 -0.78
C PHE A 74 -2.91 -5.77 -0.68
N GLU A 75 -1.73 -6.12 -0.16
CA GLU A 75 -1.23 -7.48 -0.02
C GLU A 75 -0.23 -7.56 1.18
N PRO A 76 -0.28 -8.59 2.04
CA PRO A 76 0.53 -8.65 3.27
C PRO A 76 2.05 -8.71 3.11
N LEU A 77 2.60 -9.46 2.14
CA LEU A 77 4.04 -9.47 1.90
C LEU A 77 4.55 -8.11 1.41
N GLU A 78 3.74 -7.40 0.64
CA GLU A 78 4.10 -6.07 0.15
C GLU A 78 4.12 -5.02 1.26
N ALA A 79 3.32 -5.21 2.32
CA ALA A 79 3.44 -4.43 3.56
C ALA A 79 4.81 -4.63 4.21
N LEU A 80 5.24 -5.89 4.39
CA LEU A 80 6.54 -6.20 5.00
C LEU A 80 7.71 -5.67 4.17
N ARG A 81 7.65 -5.82 2.84
CA ARG A 81 8.70 -5.36 1.93
C ARG A 81 8.93 -3.85 2.02
N ASN A 82 7.87 -3.09 2.30
CA ASN A 82 7.90 -1.63 2.32
C ASN A 82 7.86 -1.01 3.73
N ILE A 83 7.89 -1.82 4.79
CA ILE A 83 7.74 -1.34 6.17
C ILE A 83 8.84 -0.35 6.60
N SER A 84 10.02 -0.40 5.97
CA SER A 84 11.13 0.54 6.22
C SER A 84 10.80 1.99 5.85
N TYR A 85 9.78 2.23 5.03
CA TYR A 85 9.30 3.57 4.74
C TYR A 85 8.46 4.16 5.88
N LEU A 86 7.86 3.32 6.73
CA LEU A 86 7.00 3.78 7.81
C LEU A 86 7.78 4.63 8.81
N LYS A 87 7.27 5.83 9.09
CA LYS A 87 7.82 6.66 10.15
C LYS A 87 7.52 6.05 11.53
N LYS A 88 8.24 6.50 12.56
CA LYS A 88 7.90 6.18 13.94
C LYS A 88 6.45 6.61 14.23
N ASP A 89 5.67 5.72 14.85
CA ASP A 89 4.25 5.92 15.16
C ASP A 89 3.35 6.07 13.91
N GLY A 90 3.85 5.66 12.74
CA GLY A 90 3.06 5.57 11.51
C GLY A 90 2.00 4.48 11.59
N LYS A 91 1.08 4.49 10.62
CA LYS A 91 -0.03 3.53 10.54
C LYS A 91 0.09 2.66 9.30
N VAL A 92 -0.32 1.40 9.42
CA VAL A 92 -0.48 0.48 8.30
C VAL A 92 -1.96 0.15 8.17
N ILE A 93 -2.51 0.28 6.95
CA ILE A 93 -3.84 -0.20 6.59
C ILE A 93 -3.62 -1.38 5.63
N LEU A 94 -3.99 -2.58 6.06
CA LEU A 94 -3.64 -3.82 5.40
C LEU A 94 -4.87 -4.61 4.95
N ASN A 95 -4.93 -4.92 3.65
CA ASN A 95 -5.78 -5.98 3.15
C ASN A 95 -5.16 -7.35 3.46
N THR A 96 -5.91 -8.26 4.07
CA THR A 96 -5.40 -9.58 4.48
C THR A 96 -5.44 -10.64 3.39
N GLU A 97 -5.94 -10.32 2.20
CA GLU A 97 -5.92 -11.25 1.06
C GLU A 97 -4.49 -11.58 0.64
N ARG A 98 -4.16 -12.87 0.65
CA ARG A 98 -2.85 -13.41 0.26
C ARG A 98 -2.77 -13.60 -1.26
N ILE A 99 -1.68 -13.13 -1.87
CA ILE A 99 -1.35 -13.44 -3.26
C ILE A 99 0.02 -14.11 -3.29
N ASN A 100 0.06 -15.38 -3.73
CA ASN A 100 1.32 -16.09 -3.81
C ASN A 100 2.24 -15.48 -4.88
N PRO A 101 3.47 -15.07 -4.53
CA PRO A 101 4.47 -14.77 -5.54
C PRO A 101 4.85 -16.04 -6.31
N ILE A 102 5.53 -15.86 -7.43
CA ILE A 102 5.92 -16.96 -8.32
C ILE A 102 6.77 -18.00 -7.57
N THR A 103 7.74 -17.56 -6.76
CA THR A 103 8.61 -18.46 -5.98
C THR A 103 7.83 -19.37 -5.03
N VAL A 104 6.79 -18.85 -4.38
CA VAL A 104 5.89 -19.65 -3.53
C VAL A 104 5.05 -20.61 -4.37
N SER A 105 4.56 -20.16 -5.51
CA SER A 105 3.75 -20.99 -6.42
C SER A 105 4.56 -22.14 -7.04
N LEU A 106 5.88 -21.94 -7.23
CA LEU A 106 6.82 -22.96 -7.70
C LEU A 106 7.35 -23.87 -6.57
N GLY A 107 7.00 -23.60 -5.31
CA GLY A 107 7.50 -24.35 -4.15
C GLY A 107 8.96 -24.06 -3.78
N GLU A 108 9.53 -22.96 -4.29
CA GLU A 108 10.91 -22.52 -4.01
C GLU A 108 11.02 -21.72 -2.70
N SER A 109 9.88 -21.29 -2.13
CA SER A 109 9.82 -20.52 -0.90
C SER A 109 8.46 -20.68 -0.23
N ASP A 110 8.40 -20.44 1.08
CA ASP A 110 7.14 -20.42 1.82
C ASP A 110 6.59 -18.99 1.96
N TYR A 111 5.27 -18.88 1.94
CA TYR A 111 4.58 -17.64 2.30
C TYR A 111 4.39 -17.64 3.83
N PRO A 112 4.90 -16.63 4.56
CA PRO A 112 4.83 -16.61 6.01
C PRO A 112 3.37 -16.52 6.51
N PRO A 113 3.05 -17.16 7.65
CA PRO A 113 1.72 -17.05 8.26
C PRO A 113 1.32 -15.60 8.50
N ILE A 114 0.03 -15.27 8.33
CA ILE A 114 -0.46 -13.89 8.51
C ILE A 114 -0.16 -13.34 9.92
N ASP A 115 -0.21 -14.17 10.95
CA ASP A 115 0.08 -13.76 12.33
C ASP A 115 1.54 -13.29 12.50
N GLU A 116 2.48 -13.95 11.83
CA GLU A 116 3.89 -13.54 11.82
C GLU A 116 4.08 -12.21 11.09
N ILE A 117 3.37 -12.04 9.97
CA ILE A 117 3.36 -10.77 9.23
C ILE A 117 2.83 -9.63 10.11
N LEU A 118 1.67 -9.83 10.75
CA LEU A 118 1.04 -8.85 11.61
C LEU A 118 1.92 -8.49 12.81
N PHE A 119 2.55 -9.48 13.43
CA PHE A 119 3.51 -9.27 14.51
C PHE A 119 4.66 -8.36 14.05
N ASN A 120 5.34 -8.71 12.96
CA ASN A 120 6.46 -7.93 12.42
C ASN A 120 6.08 -6.49 12.03
N LEU A 121 4.87 -6.28 11.48
CA LEU A 121 4.37 -4.94 11.17
C LEU A 121 4.06 -4.14 12.45
N SER A 122 3.50 -4.80 13.47
CA SER A 122 3.13 -4.16 14.74
C SER A 122 4.34 -3.63 15.53
N GLU A 123 5.50 -4.25 15.36
CA GLU A 123 6.77 -3.77 15.93
C GLU A 123 7.23 -2.42 15.35
N LYS A 124 6.69 -2.01 14.20
CA LYS A 124 7.08 -0.77 13.49
C LYS A 124 6.01 0.32 13.57
N GLY A 125 4.74 -0.03 13.73
CA GLY A 125 3.66 0.94 13.83
C GLY A 125 2.30 0.31 14.07
N LYS A 126 1.26 1.15 14.11
CA LYS A 126 -0.10 0.68 14.38
C LYS A 126 -0.70 0.05 13.13
N VAL A 127 -1.12 -1.21 13.22
CA VAL A 127 -1.70 -1.97 12.10
C VAL A 127 -3.22 -2.03 12.22
N TYR A 128 -3.91 -1.64 11.16
CA TYR A 128 -5.33 -1.89 10.93
C TYR A 128 -5.43 -2.88 9.79
N HIS A 129 -6.07 -4.02 10.01
CA HIS A 129 -6.14 -5.09 9.01
C HIS A 129 -7.55 -5.66 8.89
N PHE A 130 -7.95 -6.00 7.67
CA PHE A 130 -9.24 -6.60 7.35
C PHE A 130 -9.21 -7.22 5.95
N ASN A 131 -10.19 -8.06 5.62
CA ASN A 131 -10.31 -8.61 4.27
C ASN A 131 -11.07 -7.64 3.36
N ALA A 132 -10.35 -6.66 2.79
CA ALA A 132 -10.92 -5.69 1.87
C ALA A 132 -11.43 -6.33 0.57
N THR A 133 -10.81 -7.42 0.14
CA THR A 133 -11.25 -8.19 -1.03
C THR A 133 -12.62 -8.81 -0.80
N GLU A 134 -12.88 -9.36 0.38
CA GLU A 134 -14.19 -9.90 0.76
C GLU A 134 -15.26 -8.82 0.85
N ILE A 135 -14.94 -7.66 1.43
CA ILE A 135 -15.83 -6.50 1.45
C ILE A 135 -16.15 -6.04 0.02
N ALA A 136 -15.16 -5.95 -0.86
CA ALA A 136 -15.37 -5.57 -2.26
C ALA A 136 -16.28 -6.57 -3.00
N LYS A 137 -16.11 -7.87 -2.74
CA LYS A 137 -17.00 -8.92 -3.29
C LYS A 137 -18.44 -8.75 -2.79
N SER A 138 -18.66 -8.41 -1.52
CA SER A 138 -20.01 -8.28 -0.96
C SER A 138 -20.78 -7.06 -1.49
N VAL A 139 -20.08 -5.99 -1.87
CA VAL A 139 -20.70 -4.77 -2.45
C VAL A 139 -20.74 -4.76 -3.98
N GLY A 140 -20.20 -5.79 -4.65
CA GLY A 140 -20.45 -6.04 -6.07
C GLY A 140 -19.31 -6.71 -6.82
N ASN A 141 -18.08 -6.24 -6.69
CA ASN A 141 -16.96 -6.78 -7.48
C ASN A 141 -15.61 -6.60 -6.78
N GLN A 142 -14.80 -7.65 -6.73
CA GLN A 142 -13.44 -7.61 -6.16
C GLN A 142 -12.52 -6.53 -6.77
N VAL A 143 -12.78 -6.10 -8.02
CA VAL A 143 -12.02 -5.03 -8.69
C VAL A 143 -12.10 -3.70 -7.93
N THR A 144 -13.14 -3.50 -7.11
CA THR A 144 -13.30 -2.29 -6.28
C THR A 144 -12.59 -2.38 -4.93
N MET A 145 -11.77 -3.41 -4.66
CA MET A 145 -11.01 -3.55 -3.41
C MET A 145 -10.15 -2.32 -3.11
N ASN A 146 -9.53 -1.73 -4.13
CA ASN A 146 -8.77 -0.50 -3.97
C ASN A 146 -9.61 0.64 -3.39
N MET A 147 -10.88 0.77 -3.79
CA MET A 147 -11.79 1.79 -3.26
C MET A 147 -12.22 1.49 -1.82
N VAL A 148 -12.40 0.21 -1.47
CA VAL A 148 -12.63 -0.20 -0.07
C VAL A 148 -11.44 0.20 0.80
N MET A 149 -10.22 0.04 0.30
CA MET A 149 -9.01 0.43 1.04
C MET A 149 -8.85 1.95 1.19
N MET A 150 -9.48 2.75 0.31
CA MET A 150 -9.41 4.22 0.36
C MET A 150 -10.49 4.86 1.25
N GLY A 151 -11.67 4.23 1.36
CA GLY A 151 -12.81 4.74 2.13
C GLY A 151 -12.67 4.48 3.62
#